data_AF-A0A2P6NKR3-F1
#
_entry.id   AF-A0A2P6NKR3-F1
#
_cell.length_a   1.000
_cell.length_b   1.000
_cell.length_c   1.000
_cell.angle_alpha   90.00
_cell.angle_beta   90.00
_cell.angle_gamma   90.00
#
_symmetry.space_group_name_H-M   'P 1'
#
loop_
_entity.id
_entity.type
_entity.pdbx_description
1 polymer ?
#
loop_
_entity_poly.entity_id
_entity_poly.type
_entity_poly.pdbx_seq_one_letter_code
_entity_poly.pdbx_strand_id
1 'polypeptide(L)'
;MRRPKGVLVSIIDDPEDEASRGKLYWLTIFTVQFLFQHRKHAVYRVGRSSTAMAEHSCHQQRIEMIHEKLADLQRQLMVDRMMRRGMEDDLLDAKNEIQQISDYIGVSFERIIMVSRTHSDTAEHMRDKTKKDSISTHHLEKAPIPTHPNHQDTSPPQEQRAHLERELKKRIIWTHERIQFLSQATGLTESQIWNWYRRRRKTEAVPRQPRQTNDHQYHSLCAAFHRDGRSGIPKEERRKLGESIGMEEKRVKKWHENHPNFCRCVQRETDTNKQGDESPS
;
A
#
# COMPACT_ATOMS: atom_id res chain seq x y z
N MET A 1 -18.46 -29.38 49.75
CA MET A 1 -18.07 -29.23 48.34
C MET A 1 -18.76 -28.00 47.75
N ARG A 2 -18.01 -26.90 47.53
CA ARG A 2 -18.55 -25.64 47.00
C ARG A 2 -18.54 -25.70 45.47
N ARG A 3 -19.68 -25.51 44.81
CA ARG A 3 -19.76 -25.35 43.35
C ARG A 3 -19.28 -23.94 42.97
N PRO A 4 -18.42 -23.76 41.97
CA PRO A 4 -18.12 -22.43 41.45
C PRO A 4 -19.34 -21.92 40.69
N LYS A 5 -19.96 -20.85 41.21
CA LYS A 5 -20.93 -20.03 40.47
C LYS A 5 -20.18 -18.84 39.89
N GLY A 6 -20.31 -18.65 38.58
CA GLY A 6 -20.22 -17.34 37.94
C GLY A 6 -18.84 -16.87 37.51
N VAL A 7 -18.38 -17.31 36.34
CA VAL A 7 -17.48 -16.54 35.46
C VAL A 7 -17.76 -16.95 34.02
N LEU A 8 -18.85 -16.46 33.41
CA LEU A 8 -19.08 -16.71 31.96
C LEU A 8 -19.98 -15.69 31.26
N VAL A 9 -20.29 -14.54 31.88
CA VAL A 9 -21.19 -13.55 31.26
C VAL A 9 -20.63 -12.15 31.45
N SER A 10 -19.66 -11.76 30.61
CA SER A 10 -19.25 -10.36 30.40
C SER A 10 -18.22 -10.20 29.26
N ILE A 11 -18.39 -10.91 28.13
CA ILE A 11 -17.54 -10.72 26.93
C ILE A 11 -18.40 -10.62 25.67
N ILE A 12 -19.44 -9.78 25.67
CA ILE A 12 -20.11 -9.37 24.42
C ILE A 12 -20.68 -7.96 24.64
N ASP A 13 -19.83 -6.95 24.66
CA ASP A 13 -20.30 -5.55 24.73
C ASP A 13 -20.52 -4.92 23.35
N ASP A 14 -20.01 -5.53 22.26
CA ASP A 14 -20.29 -5.05 20.90
C ASP A 14 -20.22 -6.19 19.85
N PRO A 15 -21.35 -6.64 19.27
CA PRO A 15 -21.38 -7.69 18.26
C PRO A 15 -20.87 -7.23 16.88
N GLU A 16 -20.64 -5.93 16.66
CA GLU A 16 -20.14 -5.39 15.40
C GLU A 16 -18.60 -5.26 15.34
N ASP A 17 -17.91 -5.37 16.48
CA ASP A 17 -16.46 -5.39 16.51
C ASP A 17 -15.90 -6.69 15.87
N GLU A 18 -15.22 -6.54 14.73
CA GLU A 18 -14.59 -7.65 14.00
C GLU A 18 -13.63 -8.47 14.87
N ALA A 19 -12.97 -7.83 15.83
CA ALA A 19 -12.07 -8.54 16.75
C ALA A 19 -12.85 -9.44 17.72
N SER A 20 -14.05 -9.04 18.12
CA SER A 20 -14.94 -9.81 18.99
C SER A 20 -15.59 -10.98 18.26
N ARG A 21 -15.93 -10.83 16.97
CA ARG A 21 -16.38 -11.92 16.10
C ARG A 21 -15.31 -13.01 15.91
N GLY A 22 -14.05 -12.60 15.76
CA GLY A 22 -12.93 -13.54 15.69
C GLY A 22 -12.79 -14.41 16.93
N LYS A 23 -12.96 -13.84 18.13
CA LYS A 23 -12.84 -14.58 19.41
C LYS A 23 -13.96 -15.60 19.62
N LEU A 24 -15.20 -15.25 19.27
CA LEU A 24 -16.35 -16.16 19.32
C LEU A 24 -16.17 -17.38 18.41
N TYR A 25 -15.60 -17.19 17.22
CA TYR A 25 -15.32 -18.27 16.28
C TYR A 25 -14.27 -19.26 16.81
N TRP A 26 -13.21 -18.76 17.47
CA TRP A 26 -12.22 -19.65 18.09
C TRP A 26 -12.77 -20.42 19.29
N LEU A 27 -13.64 -19.78 20.09
CA LEU A 27 -14.29 -20.43 21.24
C LEU A 27 -15.23 -21.56 20.82
N THR A 28 -15.98 -21.41 19.73
CA THR A 28 -16.85 -22.47 19.21
C THR A 28 -16.05 -23.64 18.64
N ILE A 29 -14.96 -23.38 17.91
CA ILE A 29 -14.05 -24.43 17.44
C ILE A 29 -13.48 -25.22 18.64
N PHE A 30 -13.00 -24.50 19.67
CA PHE A 30 -12.37 -25.13 20.82
C PHE A 30 -13.34 -25.99 21.64
N THR A 31 -14.58 -25.53 21.83
CA THR A 31 -15.62 -26.27 22.56
C THR A 31 -16.06 -27.52 21.82
N VAL A 32 -16.21 -27.47 20.48
CA VAL A 32 -16.52 -28.65 19.67
C VAL A 32 -15.39 -29.68 19.74
N GLN A 33 -14.13 -29.23 19.62
CA GLN A 33 -12.96 -30.10 19.72
C GLN A 33 -12.86 -30.78 21.10
N PHE A 34 -13.11 -30.02 22.17
CA PHE A 34 -13.07 -30.50 23.55
C PHE A 34 -14.16 -31.55 23.83
N LEU A 35 -15.40 -31.28 23.42
CA LEU A 35 -16.52 -32.22 23.58
C LEU A 35 -16.27 -33.53 22.80
N PHE A 36 -15.61 -33.44 21.65
CA PHE A 36 -15.26 -34.60 20.85
C PHE A 36 -14.18 -35.48 21.50
N GLN A 37 -13.14 -34.87 22.06
CA GLN A 37 -12.08 -35.56 22.81
C GLN A 37 -12.66 -36.31 24.02
N HIS A 38 -13.53 -35.67 24.80
CA HIS A 38 -14.13 -36.29 25.98
C HIS A 38 -15.07 -37.45 25.66
N ARG A 39 -15.75 -37.42 24.51
CA ARG A 39 -16.66 -38.51 24.11
C ARG A 39 -15.90 -39.79 23.74
N LYS A 40 -14.69 -39.70 23.21
CA LYS A 40 -13.84 -40.88 22.91
C LYS A 40 -13.45 -41.67 24.16
N HIS A 41 -13.24 -41.00 25.29
CA HIS A 41 -12.86 -41.65 26.54
C HIS A 41 -14.04 -42.33 27.27
N ALA A 42 -15.28 -41.87 27.07
CA ALA A 42 -16.45 -42.42 27.76
C ALA A 42 -16.92 -43.78 27.21
N VAL A 43 -16.60 -44.10 25.96
CA VAL A 43 -17.12 -45.30 25.26
C VAL A 43 -16.38 -46.59 25.63
N TYR A 44 -15.17 -46.50 26.19
CA TYR A 44 -14.33 -47.67 26.48
C TYR A 44 -14.75 -48.52 27.71
N ARG A 45 -15.80 -48.16 28.46
CA ARG A 45 -16.10 -48.80 29.76
C ARG A 45 -17.32 -49.72 29.80
N VAL A 46 -18.04 -49.92 28.70
CA VAL A 46 -19.25 -50.78 28.68
C VAL A 46 -18.99 -51.96 27.77
N GLY A 47 -18.89 -53.17 28.35
CA GLY A 47 -18.76 -54.42 27.61
C GLY A 47 -19.91 -54.57 26.62
N ARG A 48 -19.59 -54.67 25.32
CA ARG A 48 -20.57 -54.63 24.23
C ARG A 48 -20.47 -55.86 23.35
N SER A 49 -21.64 -56.37 22.97
CA SER A 49 -21.84 -57.44 21.99
C SER A 49 -21.30 -57.06 20.62
N SER A 50 -20.91 -58.08 19.85
CA SER A 50 -20.29 -57.98 18.51
C SER A 50 -21.06 -57.07 17.53
N THR A 51 -22.39 -57.02 17.61
CA THR A 51 -23.23 -56.19 16.74
C THR A 51 -23.06 -54.69 16.98
N ALA A 52 -22.81 -54.26 18.22
CA ALA A 52 -22.61 -52.85 18.55
C ALA A 52 -21.26 -52.29 18.05
N MET A 53 -20.29 -53.16 17.75
CA MET A 53 -18.99 -52.77 17.19
C MET A 53 -19.11 -52.41 15.70
N ALA A 54 -19.94 -53.14 14.95
CA ALA A 54 -20.17 -52.86 13.53
C ALA A 54 -20.90 -51.51 13.32
N GLU A 55 -21.92 -51.23 14.13
CA GLU A 55 -22.63 -49.94 14.09
C GLU A 55 -21.71 -48.77 14.49
N HIS A 56 -20.86 -48.97 15.51
CA HIS A 56 -19.89 -47.97 15.92
C HIS A 56 -18.88 -47.65 14.80
N SER A 57 -18.41 -48.67 14.08
CA SER A 57 -17.49 -48.48 12.94
C SER A 57 -18.14 -47.66 11.82
N CYS A 58 -19.40 -47.92 11.49
CA CYS A 58 -20.15 -47.15 10.49
C CYS A 58 -20.35 -45.69 10.91
N HIS A 59 -20.70 -45.45 12.18
CA HIS A 59 -20.83 -44.09 12.71
C HIS A 59 -19.49 -43.34 12.74
N GLN A 60 -18.41 -44.02 13.11
CA GLN A 60 -17.07 -43.43 13.13
C GLN A 60 -16.62 -42.98 11.73
N GLN A 61 -16.84 -43.81 10.71
CA GLN A 61 -16.52 -43.48 9.32
C GLN A 61 -17.34 -42.28 8.80
N ARG A 62 -18.63 -42.19 9.15
CA ARG A 62 -19.46 -41.02 8.81
C ARG A 62 -18.97 -39.74 9.48
N ILE A 63 -18.51 -39.83 10.72
CA ILE A 63 -17.97 -38.68 11.46
C ILE A 63 -16.66 -38.20 10.82
N GLU A 64 -15.76 -39.12 10.46
CA GLU A 64 -14.51 -38.78 9.77
C GLU A 64 -14.76 -38.10 8.43
N MET A 65 -15.71 -38.61 7.63
CA MET A 65 -16.12 -37.96 6.38
C MET A 65 -16.68 -36.54 6.61
N ILE A 66 -17.46 -36.32 7.68
CA ILE A 66 -17.97 -34.99 8.02
C ILE A 66 -16.82 -34.04 8.40
N HIS A 67 -15.84 -34.52 9.17
CA HIS A 67 -14.66 -33.72 9.53
C HIS A 67 -13.83 -33.33 8.31
N GLU A 68 -13.62 -34.24 7.37
CA GLU A 68 -12.91 -33.96 6.13
C GLU A 68 -13.62 -32.89 5.29
N LYS A 69 -14.95 -33.04 5.09
CA LYS A 69 -15.76 -32.04 4.38
C LYS A 69 -15.74 -30.66 5.07
N LEU A 70 -15.75 -30.63 6.41
CA LEU A 70 -15.66 -29.39 7.16
C LEU A 70 -14.30 -28.71 6.97
N ALA A 71 -13.22 -29.50 6.97
CA ALA A 71 -11.88 -28.99 6.73
C ALA A 71 -11.71 -28.42 5.31
N ASP A 72 -12.31 -29.07 4.30
CA ASP A 72 -12.34 -28.57 2.93
C ASP A 72 -13.09 -27.24 2.81
N LEU A 73 -14.28 -27.13 3.42
CA LEU A 73 -15.04 -25.89 3.44
C LEU A 73 -14.27 -24.76 4.14
N GLN A 74 -13.55 -25.06 5.22
CA GLN A 74 -12.72 -24.07 5.91
C GLN A 74 -11.56 -23.58 5.02
N ARG A 75 -10.90 -24.48 4.28
CA ARG A 75 -9.88 -24.12 3.28
C ARG A 75 -10.46 -23.22 2.19
N GLN A 76 -11.63 -23.59 1.64
CA GLN A 76 -12.30 -22.80 0.60
C GLN A 76 -12.67 -21.40 1.09
N LEU A 77 -13.24 -21.27 2.29
CA LEU A 77 -13.57 -19.96 2.87
C LEU A 77 -12.34 -19.09 3.14
N MET A 78 -11.20 -19.69 3.49
CA MET A 78 -9.95 -18.95 3.68
C MET A 78 -9.42 -18.40 2.35
N VAL A 79 -9.43 -19.22 1.28
CA VAL A 79 -9.08 -18.78 -0.07
C VAL A 79 -10.01 -17.67 -0.55
N ASP A 80 -11.32 -17.83 -0.35
CA ASP A 80 -12.31 -16.83 -0.75
C ASP A 80 -12.11 -15.49 -0.01
N ARG A 81 -11.81 -15.53 1.31
CA ARG A 81 -11.44 -14.32 2.07
C ARG A 81 -10.16 -13.67 1.55
N MET A 82 -9.14 -14.45 1.19
CA MET A 82 -7.90 -13.91 0.63
C MET A 82 -8.14 -13.24 -0.72
N MET A 83 -8.97 -13.85 -1.58
CA MET A 83 -9.35 -13.28 -2.87
C MET A 83 -10.18 -12.00 -2.71
N ARG A 84 -11.12 -11.97 -1.75
CA ARG A 84 -11.88 -10.74 -1.45
C ARG A 84 -10.99 -9.60 -0.95
N ARG A 85 -10.03 -9.87 -0.06
CA ARG A 85 -9.06 -8.85 0.38
C ARG A 85 -8.23 -8.32 -0.80
N GLY A 86 -7.79 -9.20 -1.70
CA GLY A 86 -7.12 -8.77 -2.93
C GLY A 86 -8.00 -7.85 -3.78
N MET A 87 -9.28 -8.17 -3.94
CA MET A 87 -10.23 -7.32 -4.65
C MET A 87 -10.52 -5.99 -3.94
N GLU A 88 -10.54 -5.96 -2.61
CA GLU A 88 -10.68 -4.73 -1.82
C GLU A 88 -9.47 -3.80 -2.00
N ASP A 89 -8.26 -4.36 -2.03
CA ASP A 89 -7.04 -3.62 -2.34
C ASP A 89 -7.06 -3.07 -3.78
N ASP A 90 -7.46 -3.88 -4.76
CA ASP A 90 -7.62 -3.46 -6.15
C ASP A 90 -8.69 -2.36 -6.30
N LEU A 91 -9.81 -2.46 -5.56
CA LEU A 91 -10.86 -1.43 -5.51
C LEU A 91 -10.35 -0.14 -4.88
N LEU A 92 -9.53 -0.22 -3.83
CA LEU A 92 -8.92 0.94 -3.19
C LEU A 92 -7.94 1.64 -4.14
N ASP A 93 -7.14 0.87 -4.87
CA ASP A 93 -6.25 1.39 -5.91
C ASP A 93 -7.04 2.06 -7.04
N ALA A 94 -8.09 1.42 -7.56
CA ALA A 94 -8.97 2.01 -8.57
C ALA A 94 -9.63 3.32 -8.09
N LYS A 95 -10.11 3.35 -6.83
CA LYS A 95 -10.66 4.57 -6.22
C LYS A 95 -9.62 5.70 -6.15
N ASN A 96 -8.38 5.36 -5.79
CA ASN A 96 -7.27 6.32 -5.74
C ASN A 96 -6.89 6.84 -7.13
N GLU A 97 -6.98 6.01 -8.18
CA GLU A 97 -6.75 6.43 -9.57
C GLU A 97 -7.88 7.34 -10.09
N ILE A 98 -9.14 7.00 -9.83
CA ILE A 98 -10.30 7.82 -10.18
C ILE A 98 -10.21 9.19 -9.51
N GLN A 99 -9.81 9.25 -8.23
CA GLN A 99 -9.63 10.53 -7.54
C GLN A 99 -8.52 11.37 -8.17
N GLN A 100 -7.39 10.76 -8.54
CA GLN A 100 -6.30 11.49 -9.22
C GLN A 100 -6.74 12.07 -10.57
N ILE A 101 -7.56 11.33 -11.32
CA ILE A 101 -8.13 11.81 -12.58
C ILE A 101 -9.08 12.99 -12.33
N SER A 102 -9.93 12.89 -11.32
CA SER A 102 -10.85 13.96 -10.92
C SER A 102 -10.10 15.25 -10.54
N ASP A 103 -9.05 15.14 -9.71
CA ASP A 103 -8.23 16.26 -9.30
C ASP A 103 -7.53 16.92 -10.50
N TYR A 104 -7.03 16.11 -11.44
CA TYR A 104 -6.42 16.60 -12.68
C TYR A 104 -7.40 17.35 -13.58
N ILE A 105 -8.63 16.83 -13.71
CA ILE A 105 -9.70 17.48 -14.46
C ILE A 105 -10.06 18.81 -13.79
N GLY A 106 -10.21 18.85 -12.47
CA GLY A 106 -10.51 20.07 -11.72
C GLY A 106 -9.49 21.18 -11.98
N VAL A 107 -8.19 20.87 -11.83
CA VAL A 107 -7.10 21.82 -12.11
C VAL A 107 -7.09 22.28 -13.58
N SER A 108 -7.42 21.39 -14.51
CA SER A 108 -7.47 21.73 -15.94
C SER A 108 -8.62 22.69 -16.25
N PHE A 109 -9.79 22.49 -15.63
CA PHE A 109 -10.94 23.39 -15.78
C PHE A 109 -10.66 24.77 -15.20
N GLU A 110 -10.05 24.86 -14.01
CA GLU A 110 -9.67 26.15 -13.42
C GLU A 110 -8.72 26.94 -14.33
N ARG A 111 -7.74 26.25 -14.94
CA ARG A 111 -6.82 26.89 -15.89
C ARG A 111 -7.55 27.44 -17.12
N ILE A 112 -8.50 26.68 -17.67
CA ILE A 112 -9.32 27.13 -18.81
C ILE A 112 -10.13 28.37 -18.42
N ILE A 113 -10.79 28.37 -17.26
CA ILE A 113 -11.58 29.50 -16.76
C ILE A 113 -10.70 30.74 -16.57
N MET A 114 -9.50 30.59 -16.00
CA MET A 114 -8.56 31.70 -15.84
C MET A 114 -8.15 32.32 -17.18
N VAL A 115 -7.80 31.48 -18.17
CA VAL A 115 -7.43 31.94 -19.51
C VAL A 115 -8.60 32.69 -20.15
N SER A 116 -9.82 32.16 -20.07
CA SER A 116 -11.02 32.84 -20.58
C SER A 116 -11.28 34.20 -19.94
N ARG A 117 -11.05 34.35 -18.62
CA ARG A 117 -11.16 35.66 -17.94
C ARG A 117 -10.14 36.66 -18.44
N THR A 118 -8.88 36.25 -18.57
CA THR A 118 -7.83 37.15 -19.07
C THR A 118 -8.09 37.62 -20.50
N HIS A 119 -8.64 36.75 -21.35
CA HIS A 119 -9.03 37.13 -22.71
C HIS A 119 -10.22 38.10 -22.76
N SER A 120 -11.22 37.92 -21.89
CA SER A 120 -12.36 38.84 -21.76
C SER A 120 -11.89 40.25 -21.39
N ASP A 121 -11.03 40.37 -20.38
CA ASP A 121 -10.54 41.67 -19.91
C ASP A 121 -9.69 42.38 -20.99
N THR A 122 -8.86 41.64 -21.73
CA THR A 122 -8.13 42.22 -22.87
C THR A 122 -9.03 42.65 -24.03
N ALA A 123 -10.11 41.91 -24.31
CA ALA A 123 -11.06 42.26 -25.36
C ALA A 123 -11.85 43.53 -25.02
N GLU A 124 -12.21 43.72 -23.75
CA GLU A 124 -12.88 44.92 -23.26
C GLU A 124 -11.94 46.14 -23.28
N HIS A 125 -10.68 45.96 -22.89
CA HIS A 125 -9.66 47.01 -22.95
C HIS A 125 -9.34 47.46 -24.39
N MET A 126 -9.35 46.53 -25.36
CA MET A 126 -9.20 46.85 -26.78
C MET A 126 -10.39 47.66 -27.33
N ARG A 127 -11.63 47.36 -26.88
CA ARG A 127 -12.81 48.16 -27.24
C ARG A 127 -12.72 49.59 -26.70
N ASP A 128 -12.26 49.77 -25.47
CA ASP A 128 -12.22 51.10 -24.84
C ASP A 128 -11.09 51.99 -25.38
N LYS A 129 -9.95 51.39 -25.80
CA LYS A 129 -8.86 52.11 -26.46
C LYS A 129 -9.25 52.68 -27.83
N THR A 130 -10.08 52.00 -28.60
CA THR A 130 -10.55 52.52 -29.90
C THR A 130 -11.42 53.79 -29.80
N LYS A 131 -11.87 54.20 -28.60
CA LYS A 131 -12.60 55.46 -28.38
C LYS A 131 -11.72 56.62 -27.89
N LYS A 132 -10.49 56.38 -27.42
CA LYS A 132 -9.72 57.38 -26.65
C LYS A 132 -8.46 57.90 -27.33
N ASP A 133 -8.04 57.31 -28.45
CA ASP A 133 -6.82 57.73 -29.17
C ASP A 133 -7.00 58.96 -30.09
N SER A 134 -8.00 59.81 -29.82
CA SER A 134 -8.10 61.13 -30.47
C SER A 134 -7.46 62.27 -29.67
N ILE A 135 -6.99 62.07 -28.43
CA ILE A 135 -6.47 63.18 -27.62
C ILE A 135 -5.23 62.82 -26.80
N SER A 136 -4.12 63.45 -27.19
CA SER A 136 -2.98 63.86 -26.37
C SER A 136 -1.89 62.82 -26.05
N THR A 137 -0.92 62.79 -26.94
CA THR A 137 0.49 62.48 -26.70
C THR A 137 1.12 63.50 -25.74
N HIS A 138 1.44 63.11 -24.50
CA HIS A 138 2.58 63.67 -23.77
C HIS A 138 3.08 62.72 -22.68
N HIS A 139 4.38 62.40 -22.77
CA HIS A 139 5.32 62.02 -21.71
C HIS A 139 4.83 61.05 -20.60
N LEU A 140 5.12 59.76 -20.77
CA LEU A 140 5.10 58.80 -19.66
C LEU A 140 6.53 58.38 -19.28
N GLU A 141 6.89 58.76 -18.07
CA GLU A 141 8.11 58.43 -17.35
C GLU A 141 8.17 56.93 -17.02
N LYS A 142 9.34 56.34 -17.23
CA LYS A 142 9.59 54.91 -17.26
C LYS A 142 9.57 54.34 -15.83
N ALA A 143 8.46 53.76 -15.41
CA ALA A 143 8.35 53.10 -14.10
C ALA A 143 9.36 51.92 -13.98
N PRO A 144 9.98 51.71 -12.81
CA PRO A 144 10.92 50.63 -12.59
C PRO A 144 10.21 49.26 -12.67
N ILE A 145 10.75 48.38 -13.51
CA ILE A 145 10.27 47.01 -13.70
C ILE A 145 10.45 46.26 -12.36
N PRO A 146 9.37 45.68 -11.78
CA PRO A 146 9.50 44.83 -10.60
C PRO A 146 10.37 43.64 -10.96
N THR A 147 11.60 43.60 -10.43
CA THR A 147 12.47 42.43 -10.50
C THR A 147 11.74 41.26 -9.86
N HIS A 148 11.25 40.33 -10.68
CA HIS A 148 10.66 39.09 -10.22
C HIS A 148 11.67 38.38 -9.29
N PRO A 149 11.27 38.02 -8.06
CA PRO A 149 12.15 37.36 -7.12
C PRO A 149 12.66 36.06 -7.75
N ASN A 150 13.98 35.99 -7.92
CA ASN A 150 14.69 34.86 -8.46
C ASN A 150 14.26 33.59 -7.69
N HIS A 151 13.61 32.65 -8.37
CA HIS A 151 13.10 31.38 -7.81
C HIS A 151 14.25 30.41 -7.47
N GLN A 152 15.23 30.86 -6.70
CA GLN A 152 16.19 29.96 -6.09
C GLN A 152 15.46 29.01 -5.16
N ASP A 153 15.84 27.73 -5.24
CA ASP A 153 15.28 26.55 -4.56
C ASP A 153 15.21 26.75 -3.04
N THR A 154 14.23 27.53 -2.58
CA THR A 154 14.03 27.85 -1.17
C THR A 154 13.22 26.73 -0.53
N SER A 155 13.91 25.61 -0.31
CA SER A 155 14.06 25.09 1.04
C SER A 155 13.18 25.73 2.14
N PRO A 156 11.91 25.35 2.47
CA PRO A 156 11.17 26.10 3.49
C PRO A 156 11.94 26.14 4.83
N PRO A 157 11.91 27.23 5.60
CA PRO A 157 12.40 27.27 6.97
C PRO A 157 11.98 26.08 7.83
N GLN A 158 12.81 25.68 8.79
CA GLN A 158 12.61 24.47 9.59
C GLN A 158 11.27 24.45 10.33
N GLU A 159 10.84 25.60 10.86
CA GLU A 159 9.55 25.73 11.57
C GLU A 159 8.36 25.48 10.64
N GLN A 160 8.39 26.06 9.44
CA GLN A 160 7.36 25.84 8.42
C GLN A 160 7.33 24.37 7.97
N ARG A 161 8.51 23.73 7.81
CA ARG A 161 8.57 22.28 7.49
C ARG A 161 7.94 21.45 8.60
N ALA A 162 8.24 21.73 9.86
CA ALA A 162 7.68 20.98 10.99
C ALA A 162 6.15 21.10 11.04
N HIS A 163 5.59 22.26 10.68
CA HIS A 163 4.15 22.46 10.55
C HIS A 163 3.56 21.60 9.43
N LEU A 164 4.15 21.67 8.23
CA LEU A 164 3.71 20.89 7.07
C LEU A 164 3.83 19.37 7.31
N GLU A 165 4.88 18.91 8.00
CA GLU A 165 5.04 17.49 8.37
C GLU A 165 3.99 17.03 9.37
N ARG A 166 3.63 17.86 10.35
CA ARG A 166 2.54 17.56 11.30
C ARG A 166 1.22 17.36 10.57
N GLU A 167 0.97 18.18 9.55
CA GLU A 167 -0.24 18.11 8.72
C GLU A 167 -0.23 16.90 7.78
N LEU A 168 0.93 16.56 7.21
CA LEU A 168 1.10 15.37 6.38
C LEU A 168 0.83 14.09 7.18
N LYS A 169 1.31 14.01 8.43
CA LYS A 169 1.10 12.85 9.32
C LYS A 169 -0.37 12.57 9.64
N LYS A 170 -1.27 13.56 9.50
CA LYS A 170 -2.71 13.36 9.70
C LYS A 170 -3.34 12.49 8.60
N ARG A 171 -2.63 12.19 7.50
CA ARG A 171 -3.10 11.40 6.35
C ARG A 171 -4.38 11.96 5.69
N ILE A 172 -4.63 13.26 5.86
CA ILE A 172 -5.76 13.96 5.23
C ILE A 172 -5.38 14.28 3.77
N ILE A 173 -6.35 14.23 2.86
CA ILE A 173 -6.19 14.67 1.47
C ILE A 173 -6.02 16.19 1.45
N TRP A 174 -4.96 16.68 0.81
CA TRP A 174 -4.70 18.12 0.73
C TRP A 174 -5.53 18.73 -0.41
N THR A 175 -6.74 19.18 -0.09
CA THR A 175 -7.61 19.96 -0.99
C THR A 175 -7.07 21.38 -1.21
N HIS A 176 -7.55 22.08 -2.24
CA HIS A 176 -7.15 23.48 -2.49
C HIS A 176 -7.40 24.39 -1.29
N GLU A 177 -8.57 24.29 -0.65
CA GLU A 177 -8.90 25.01 0.60
C GLU A 177 -7.89 24.73 1.71
N ARG A 178 -7.44 23.47 1.83
CA ARG A 178 -6.45 23.11 2.84
C ARG A 178 -5.09 23.71 2.52
N ILE A 179 -4.68 23.72 1.25
CA ILE A 179 -3.45 24.36 0.80
C ILE A 179 -3.50 25.87 1.06
N GLN A 180 -4.63 26.52 0.78
CA GLN A 180 -4.84 27.94 1.05
C GLN A 180 -4.74 28.24 2.56
N PHE A 181 -5.34 27.40 3.41
CA PHE A 181 -5.19 27.51 4.85
C PHE A 181 -3.72 27.37 5.30
N LEU A 182 -2.99 26.38 4.76
CA LEU A 182 -1.57 26.18 5.08
C LEU A 182 -0.71 27.34 4.56
N SER A 183 -1.05 27.91 3.43
CA SER A 183 -0.42 29.10 2.84
C SER A 183 -0.53 30.29 3.81
N GLN A 184 -1.74 30.58 4.29
CA GLN A 184 -1.98 31.63 5.28
C GLN A 184 -1.24 31.36 6.61
N ALA A 185 -1.23 30.12 7.08
CA ALA A 185 -0.61 29.74 8.35
C ALA A 185 0.92 29.77 8.31
N THR A 186 1.54 29.46 7.16
CA THR A 186 3.00 29.34 7.04
C THR A 186 3.65 30.53 6.36
N GLY A 187 2.89 31.36 5.64
CA GLY A 187 3.41 32.42 4.77
C GLY A 187 4.06 31.90 3.48
N LEU A 188 3.97 30.60 3.20
CA LEU A 188 4.45 30.01 1.96
C LEU A 188 3.41 30.15 0.86
N THR A 189 3.85 30.35 -0.38
CA THR A 189 2.94 30.30 -1.53
C THR A 189 2.38 28.90 -1.71
N GLU A 190 1.16 28.80 -2.24
CA GLU A 190 0.50 27.52 -2.51
C GLU A 190 1.35 26.61 -3.42
N SER A 191 2.06 27.19 -4.39
CA SER A 191 2.99 26.48 -5.28
C SER A 191 4.16 25.86 -4.51
N GLN A 192 4.75 26.59 -3.56
CA GLN A 192 5.81 26.06 -2.70
C GLN A 192 5.30 24.89 -1.85
N ILE A 193 4.10 25.01 -1.29
CA ILE A 193 3.46 23.94 -0.48
C ILE A 193 3.19 22.71 -1.35
N TRP A 194 2.64 22.87 -2.55
CA TRP A 194 2.41 21.77 -3.50
C TRP A 194 3.71 21.08 -3.91
N ASN A 195 4.75 21.84 -4.23
CA ASN A 195 6.05 21.31 -4.60
C ASN A 195 6.72 20.59 -3.42
N TRP A 196 6.60 21.12 -2.21
CA TRP A 196 7.06 20.45 -0.99
C TRP A 196 6.31 19.14 -0.78
N TYR A 197 4.98 19.15 -0.85
CA TYR A 197 4.12 17.97 -0.66
C TYR A 197 4.44 16.87 -1.68
N ARG A 198 4.57 17.23 -2.96
CA ARG A 198 4.90 16.29 -4.05
C ARG A 198 6.29 15.68 -3.87
N ARG A 199 7.30 16.48 -3.48
CA ARG A 199 8.64 15.97 -3.16
C ARG A 199 8.60 15.06 -1.95
N ARG A 200 7.92 15.49 -0.87
CA ARG A 200 7.84 14.73 0.37
C ARG A 200 7.14 13.40 0.16
N ARG A 201 6.01 13.34 -0.54
CA ARG A 201 5.36 12.07 -0.90
C ARG A 201 6.24 11.15 -1.74
N LYS A 202 7.12 11.67 -2.59
CA LYS A 202 8.09 10.81 -3.30
C LYS A 202 9.13 10.20 -2.35
N THR A 203 9.54 10.92 -1.31
CA THR A 203 10.49 10.46 -0.30
C THR A 203 9.86 9.57 0.77
N GLU A 204 8.63 9.90 1.21
CA GLU A 204 7.89 9.24 2.29
C GLU A 204 6.93 8.15 1.80
N ALA A 205 6.61 8.10 0.51
CA ALA A 205 6.04 6.88 -0.05
C ALA A 205 7.07 5.81 0.25
N VAL A 206 6.78 5.01 1.30
CA VAL A 206 7.48 3.79 1.67
C VAL A 206 7.93 3.20 0.36
N PRO A 207 9.25 3.17 0.06
CA PRO A 207 9.76 2.94 -1.28
C PRO A 207 8.96 1.77 -1.82
N ARG A 208 8.02 2.04 -2.73
CA ARG A 208 6.88 1.13 -3.01
C ARG A 208 7.49 -0.23 -3.04
N GLN A 209 7.19 -1.08 -2.03
CA GLN A 209 7.97 -2.30 -1.86
C GLN A 209 7.97 -2.93 -3.24
N PRO A 210 9.17 -3.07 -3.86
CA PRO A 210 9.24 -3.35 -5.29
C PRO A 210 8.34 -4.55 -5.49
N ARG A 211 7.25 -4.38 -6.26
CA ARG A 211 6.15 -5.37 -6.39
C ARG A 211 6.80 -6.73 -6.34
N GLN A 212 6.60 -7.45 -5.24
CA GLN A 212 7.48 -8.55 -4.85
C GLN A 212 7.65 -9.45 -6.07
N THR A 213 8.86 -9.49 -6.63
CA THR A 213 9.20 -10.52 -7.60
C THR A 213 8.96 -11.82 -6.87
N ASN A 214 8.14 -12.71 -7.46
CA ASN A 214 7.95 -14.06 -6.94
C ASN A 214 9.35 -14.66 -6.67
N ASP A 215 9.52 -15.42 -5.60
CA ASP A 215 10.80 -16.02 -5.23
C ASP A 215 11.48 -16.71 -6.42
N HIS A 216 10.71 -17.39 -7.28
CA HIS A 216 11.22 -17.99 -8.53
C HIS A 216 11.83 -16.95 -9.49
N GLN A 217 11.14 -15.82 -9.71
CA GLN A 217 11.63 -14.72 -10.55
C GLN A 217 12.88 -14.10 -9.94
N TYR A 218 12.89 -13.91 -8.62
CA TYR A 218 14.04 -13.36 -7.90
C TYR A 218 15.28 -14.25 -8.05
N HIS A 219 15.15 -15.57 -7.83
CA HIS A 219 16.24 -16.52 -7.98
C HIS A 219 16.77 -16.57 -9.42
N SER A 220 15.88 -16.58 -10.41
CA SER A 220 16.27 -16.55 -11.83
C SER A 220 17.05 -15.29 -12.19
N LEU A 221 16.62 -14.13 -11.67
CA LEU A 221 17.30 -12.85 -11.85
C LEU A 221 18.66 -12.82 -11.13
N CYS A 222 18.75 -13.30 -9.88
CA CYS A 222 20.02 -13.36 -9.13
C CYS A 222 21.03 -14.28 -9.84
N ALA A 223 20.59 -15.47 -10.26
CA ALA A 223 21.43 -16.42 -10.98
C ALA A 223 21.95 -15.86 -12.31
N ALA A 224 21.12 -15.15 -13.07
CA ALA A 224 21.55 -14.52 -14.31
C ALA A 224 22.53 -13.35 -14.09
N PHE A 225 22.33 -12.58 -13.02
CA PHE A 225 23.17 -11.46 -12.65
C PHE A 225 24.58 -11.91 -12.26
N HIS A 226 24.68 -12.99 -11.48
CA HIS A 226 25.95 -13.56 -10.97
C HIS A 226 26.54 -14.67 -11.86
N ARG A 227 25.95 -14.93 -13.03
CA ARG A 227 26.44 -15.96 -13.96
C ARG A 227 27.91 -15.68 -14.33
N ASP A 228 28.77 -16.68 -14.17
CA ASP A 228 30.21 -16.57 -14.47
C ASP A 228 30.94 -15.47 -13.65
N GLY A 229 30.43 -15.15 -12.45
CA GLY A 229 31.04 -14.16 -11.55
C GLY A 229 30.89 -12.71 -12.00
N ARG A 230 30.05 -12.43 -13.01
CA ARG A 230 29.76 -11.07 -13.46
C ARG A 230 28.81 -10.36 -12.48
N SER A 231 28.74 -9.04 -12.58
CA SER A 231 27.84 -8.19 -11.79
C SER A 231 26.86 -7.43 -12.69
N GLY A 232 26.26 -8.13 -13.65
CA GLY A 232 25.38 -7.50 -14.63
C GLY A 232 24.75 -8.46 -15.62
N ILE A 233 23.65 -8.02 -16.24
CA ILE A 233 22.94 -8.78 -17.27
C ILE A 233 23.02 -8.00 -18.59
N PRO A 234 23.63 -8.55 -19.67
CA PRO A 234 23.66 -7.92 -20.99
C PRO A 234 22.26 -7.62 -21.52
N LYS A 235 22.12 -6.60 -22.39
CA LYS A 235 20.81 -6.13 -22.86
C LYS A 235 20.03 -7.25 -23.57
N GLU A 236 20.71 -8.02 -24.40
CA GLU A 236 20.16 -9.14 -25.17
C GLU A 236 19.65 -10.25 -24.25
N GLU A 237 20.36 -10.49 -23.14
CA GLU A 237 19.96 -11.46 -22.13
C GLU A 237 18.77 -10.98 -21.29
N ARG A 238 18.64 -9.68 -21.01
CA ARG A 238 17.49 -9.15 -20.25
C ARG A 238 16.16 -9.43 -20.93
N ARG A 239 16.12 -9.29 -22.26
CA ARG A 239 14.91 -9.56 -23.04
C ARG A 239 14.51 -11.04 -22.94
N LYS A 240 15.45 -11.95 -23.23
CA LYS A 240 15.23 -13.41 -23.14
C LYS A 240 14.85 -13.85 -21.72
N LEU A 241 15.53 -13.28 -20.71
CA LEU A 241 15.24 -13.56 -19.31
C LEU A 241 13.84 -13.11 -18.93
N GLY A 242 13.45 -11.90 -19.35
CA GLY A 242 12.10 -11.37 -19.18
C GLY A 242 11.04 -12.28 -19.79
N GLU A 243 11.23 -12.71 -21.03
CA GLU A 243 10.34 -13.68 -21.70
C GLU A 243 10.22 -14.99 -20.91
N SER A 244 11.34 -15.54 -20.41
CA SER A 244 11.34 -16.80 -19.67
C SER A 244 10.66 -16.74 -18.29
N ILE A 245 10.73 -15.59 -17.60
CA ILE A 245 10.17 -15.43 -16.24
C ILE A 245 8.82 -14.68 -16.22
N GLY A 246 8.27 -14.36 -17.40
CA GLY A 246 7.03 -13.60 -17.54
C GLY A 246 7.13 -12.15 -17.04
N MET A 247 8.28 -11.50 -17.26
CA MET A 247 8.51 -10.10 -16.90
C MET A 247 8.91 -9.25 -18.11
N GLU A 248 8.38 -8.03 -18.20
CA GLU A 248 8.83 -7.07 -19.21
C GLU A 248 10.32 -6.71 -19.06
N GLU A 249 11.03 -6.53 -20.17
CA GLU A 249 12.46 -6.15 -20.19
C GLU A 249 12.73 -4.88 -19.36
N LYS A 250 11.81 -3.90 -19.38
CA LYS A 250 11.91 -2.67 -18.57
C LYS A 250 11.94 -2.97 -17.07
N ARG A 251 11.19 -3.97 -16.60
CA ARG A 251 11.19 -4.41 -15.20
C ARG A 251 12.48 -5.12 -14.85
N VAL A 252 13.01 -5.96 -15.73
CA VAL A 252 14.32 -6.62 -15.56
C VAL A 252 15.44 -5.57 -15.48
N LYS A 253 15.45 -4.57 -16.36
CA LYS A 253 16.39 -3.45 -16.32
C LYS A 253 16.32 -2.68 -15.00
N LYS A 254 15.10 -2.31 -14.56
CA LYS A 254 14.89 -1.62 -13.28
C LYS A 254 15.33 -2.46 -12.09
N TRP A 255 15.07 -3.77 -12.12
CA TRP A 255 15.56 -4.70 -11.09
C TRP A 255 17.09 -4.71 -11.06
N HIS A 256 17.74 -4.85 -12.23
CA HIS A 256 19.19 -4.83 -12.37
C HIS A 256 19.84 -3.55 -11.82
N GLU A 257 19.26 -2.38 -12.08
CA GLU A 257 19.75 -1.09 -11.55
C GLU A 257 19.65 -1.00 -10.02
N ASN A 258 18.67 -1.66 -9.41
CA ASN A 258 18.47 -1.67 -7.96
C ASN A 258 19.19 -2.83 -7.27
N HIS A 259 19.52 -3.91 -7.98
CA HIS A 259 20.01 -5.15 -7.40
C HIS A 259 21.29 -4.99 -6.55
N PRO A 260 22.32 -4.21 -6.93
CA PRO A 260 23.50 -4.00 -6.09
C PRO A 260 23.17 -3.48 -4.69
N ASN A 261 22.08 -2.72 -4.54
CA ASN A 261 21.68 -2.14 -3.25
C ASN A 261 20.87 -3.10 -2.37
N PHE A 262 20.32 -4.18 -2.94
CA PHE A 262 19.34 -5.06 -2.27
C PHE A 262 19.63 -6.56 -2.47
N CYS A 263 20.81 -6.92 -2.94
CA CYS A 263 21.16 -8.31 -3.21
C CYS A 263 21.34 -9.08 -1.89
N ARG A 264 20.44 -10.05 -1.64
CA ARG A 264 20.54 -10.97 -0.51
C ARG A 264 21.57 -12.09 -0.74
N CYS A 265 21.99 -12.30 -1.98
CA CYS A 265 22.94 -13.34 -2.37
C CYS A 265 24.36 -13.00 -1.85
N VAL A 266 24.78 -11.73 -1.89
CA VAL A 266 26.10 -11.27 -1.40
C VAL A 266 26.22 -11.29 0.13
N GLN A 267 25.13 -11.04 0.85
CA GLN A 267 25.14 -11.02 2.32
C GLN A 267 25.43 -12.40 2.94
N ARG A 268 25.09 -13.50 2.26
CA ARG A 268 25.32 -14.85 2.79
C ARG A 268 26.76 -15.34 2.62
N GLU A 269 27.48 -14.85 1.60
CA GLU A 269 28.88 -15.22 1.38
C GLU A 269 29.80 -14.58 2.45
N THR A 270 29.46 -13.38 2.92
CA THR A 270 30.21 -12.72 4.01
C THR A 270 30.01 -13.38 5.37
N ASP A 271 28.86 -14.02 5.59
CA ASP A 271 28.55 -14.69 6.85
C ASP A 271 29.18 -16.09 6.92
N THR A 272 29.23 -16.80 5.77
CA THR A 272 29.85 -18.13 5.68
C THR A 272 31.38 -18.09 5.78
N ASN A 273 32.03 -17.06 5.23
CA ASN A 273 33.48 -16.88 5.39
C ASN A 273 33.91 -16.56 6.84
N LYS A 274 33.03 -15.98 7.67
CA LYS A 274 33.35 -15.71 9.08
C LYS A 274 33.27 -16.94 9.99
N GLN A 275 32.59 -18.00 9.57
CA GLN A 275 32.44 -19.23 10.36
C GLN A 275 33.55 -20.28 10.10
N GLY A 276 34.44 -20.04 9.11
CA GLY A 276 35.51 -20.97 8.76
C GLY A 276 36.83 -20.79 9.52
N ASP A 277 37.07 -19.64 10.14
CA ASP A 277 38.37 -19.30 10.75
C ASP A 277 38.48 -19.61 12.26
N GLU A 278 37.43 -20.14 12.89
CA GLU A 278 37.46 -20.59 14.29
C GLU A 278 37.49 -22.13 14.41
N SER A 279 38.31 -22.81 13.60
CA SER A 279 38.71 -24.18 13.93
C SER A 279 39.82 -24.13 14.99
N PRO A 280 39.56 -24.57 16.23
CA PRO A 280 40.58 -24.60 17.27
C PRO A 280 41.60 -25.67 16.90
N SER A 281 42.88 -25.26 16.83
CA SER A 281 44.03 -26.17 16.77
C SER A 281 44.32 -26.81 18.12
#